data_AF-A0A1S3IYZ7-F1
#
_entry.id   AF-A0A1S3IYZ7-F1
#
_cell.length_a   1.000
_cell.length_b   1.000
_cell.length_c   1.000
_cell.angle_alpha   90.00
_cell.angle_beta   90.00
_cell.angle_gamma   90.00
#
_symmetry.space_group_name_H-M   'P 1'
#
loop_
_entity.id
_entity.type
_entity.pdbx_description
1 polymer ?
#
loop_
_entity_poly.entity_id
_entity_poly.type
_entity_poly.pdbx_seq_one_letter_code
_entity_poly.pdbx_strand_id
1 'polypeptide(L)'
;MLWKFSFCTIMTAFLTSANFFFTCGANQITGVAGIAGIVEIQELKDIKQSIDDLKGSTQQDVRNLREQLQALKTLMEQNARRHHIPVFHVHSSEGGYKLSFDQAKQACIDRNAKIATPAQLQAAWEDGLDVCAFGWASDGKIYLPTRYPRPGCGGSRALTSGYKGWIDQNAGGKADVYCFKL
;
A
#
# COMPACT_ATOMS: atom_id res chain seq x y z
N MET A 1 68.82 -26.14 22.48
CA MET A 1 67.81 -26.36 23.53
C MET A 1 66.66 -27.13 22.87
N LEU A 2 66.80 -28.43 22.61
CA LEU A 2 66.45 -29.56 23.49
C LEU A 2 65.05 -29.45 24.09
N TRP A 3 64.06 -30.10 23.47
CA TRP A 3 63.11 -30.96 24.20
C TRP A 3 63.02 -32.31 23.47
N LYS A 4 63.83 -33.26 23.95
CA LYS A 4 63.67 -34.70 23.74
C LYS A 4 62.51 -35.15 24.61
N PHE A 5 61.56 -35.93 24.07
CA PHE A 5 60.93 -36.99 24.87
C PHE A 5 60.87 -38.28 24.05
N SER A 6 61.94 -39.05 24.25
CA SER A 6 61.94 -40.51 24.22
C SER A 6 61.26 -40.99 25.50
N PHE A 7 60.30 -41.91 25.43
CA PHE A 7 60.54 -43.29 25.84
C PHE A 7 59.26 -44.12 25.77
N CYS A 8 59.39 -45.18 24.97
CA CYS A 8 58.67 -46.43 25.02
C CYS A 8 58.57 -46.92 26.48
N THR A 9 57.35 -47.18 26.97
CA THR A 9 57.13 -47.82 28.27
C THR A 9 56.35 -49.13 28.07
N ILE A 10 57.12 -50.21 28.00
CA ILE A 10 57.00 -51.45 28.78
C ILE A 10 55.64 -52.15 28.78
N MET A 11 55.60 -53.23 27.99
CA MET A 11 55.20 -54.60 28.37
C MET A 11 54.05 -54.76 29.38
N THR A 12 52.89 -55.16 28.87
CA THR A 12 52.11 -56.19 29.55
C THR A 12 52.25 -57.49 28.76
N ALA A 13 53.05 -58.40 29.32
CA ALA A 13 53.18 -59.76 28.87
C ALA A 13 52.04 -60.59 29.47
N PHE A 14 51.11 -61.08 28.66
CA PHE A 14 50.30 -62.24 29.00
C PHE A 14 50.92 -63.47 28.32
N LEU A 15 51.57 -64.28 29.13
CA LEU A 15 52.00 -65.64 28.79
C LEU A 15 50.77 -66.55 28.81
N THR A 16 50.13 -66.72 27.66
CA THR A 16 49.49 -68.00 27.33
C THR A 16 49.97 -68.38 25.93
N SER A 17 50.53 -69.58 25.84
CA SER A 17 51.14 -70.20 24.68
C SER A 17 50.40 -69.98 23.34
N ALA A 18 51.22 -69.70 22.31
CA ALA A 18 50.98 -69.82 20.86
C ALA A 18 50.55 -68.55 20.07
N ASN A 19 51.55 -67.91 19.41
CA ASN A 19 51.49 -66.98 18.25
C ASN A 19 50.84 -65.59 18.51
N PHE A 20 51.26 -64.43 17.96
CA PHE A 20 51.83 -63.98 16.67
C PHE A 20 52.75 -62.74 16.93
N PHE A 21 53.93 -62.55 16.28
CA PHE A 21 54.17 -61.88 14.97
C PHE A 21 53.55 -60.47 14.85
N PHE A 22 54.19 -59.36 14.41
CA PHE A 22 55.40 -59.13 13.59
C PHE A 22 56.13 -57.83 13.99
N THR A 23 57.46 -57.85 13.87
CA THR A 23 58.29 -56.71 13.49
C THR A 23 58.28 -56.54 11.97
N CYS A 24 58.27 -55.32 11.46
CA CYS A 24 59.22 -54.78 10.45
C CYS A 24 58.71 -53.37 10.08
N GLY A 25 59.55 -52.35 9.95
CA GLY A 25 60.74 -52.36 9.12
C GLY A 25 60.39 -51.63 7.82
N ALA A 26 61.00 -50.48 7.62
CA ALA A 26 60.78 -49.57 6.50
C ALA A 26 60.90 -50.27 5.13
N ASN A 27 60.00 -49.95 4.20
CA ASN A 27 60.35 -49.60 2.82
C ASN A 27 59.16 -49.03 2.03
N GLN A 28 59.52 -48.13 1.10
CA GLN A 28 58.76 -47.05 0.48
C GLN A 28 57.64 -47.47 -0.48
N ILE A 29 56.57 -46.65 -0.54
CA ILE A 29 56.01 -46.15 -1.82
C ILE A 29 55.68 -44.66 -1.63
N THR A 30 56.27 -43.84 -2.48
CA THR A 30 55.98 -42.42 -2.70
C THR A 30 54.51 -42.23 -3.07
N GLY A 31 53.71 -41.72 -2.15
CA GLY A 31 52.43 -41.09 -2.45
C GLY A 31 52.60 -39.58 -2.33
N VAL A 32 52.48 -38.87 -3.45
CA VAL A 32 52.38 -37.41 -3.48
C VAL A 32 51.44 -36.96 -2.37
N ALA A 33 51.91 -36.01 -1.55
CA ALA A 33 51.08 -35.30 -0.60
C ALA A 33 49.81 -34.88 -1.34
N GLY A 34 48.66 -35.36 -0.84
CA GLY A 34 47.40 -34.80 -1.27
C GLY A 34 47.47 -33.31 -1.02
N ILE A 35 47.63 -32.54 -2.10
CA ILE A 35 47.15 -31.17 -2.18
C ILE A 35 45.62 -31.32 -2.13
N ALA A 36 45.11 -31.60 -0.92
CA ALA A 36 43.70 -31.51 -0.62
C ALA A 36 43.36 -30.03 -0.83
N GLY A 37 42.68 -29.74 -1.95
CA GLY A 37 42.55 -28.40 -2.51
C GLY A 37 41.94 -27.39 -1.56
N ILE A 38 42.77 -26.52 -0.96
CA ILE A 38 42.28 -25.45 -0.08
C ILE A 38 42.96 -24.08 -0.35
N VAL A 39 43.71 -23.90 -1.45
CA VAL A 39 44.26 -22.56 -1.77
C VAL A 39 43.32 -21.73 -2.66
N GLU A 40 42.33 -22.35 -3.31
CA GLU A 40 41.56 -21.69 -4.40
C GLU A 40 40.18 -21.14 -3.99
N ILE A 41 39.87 -21.00 -2.70
CA ILE A 41 38.49 -20.65 -2.28
C ILE A 41 38.41 -19.54 -1.21
N GLN A 42 39.52 -18.98 -0.71
CA GLN A 42 39.42 -17.90 0.28
C GLN A 42 38.98 -16.57 -0.36
N GLU A 43 39.61 -16.17 -1.47
CA GLU A 43 39.23 -14.98 -2.26
C GLU A 43 37.75 -15.04 -2.71
N LEU A 44 37.30 -16.22 -3.16
CA LEU A 44 35.92 -16.44 -3.59
C LEU A 44 34.91 -16.36 -2.43
N LYS A 45 35.31 -16.73 -1.20
CA LYS A 45 34.47 -16.59 0.00
C LYS A 45 34.36 -15.13 0.43
N ASP A 46 35.44 -14.37 0.35
CA ASP A 46 35.47 -12.95 0.73
C ASP A 46 34.65 -12.10 -0.26
N ILE A 47 34.71 -12.43 -1.55
CA ILE A 47 33.84 -11.83 -2.58
C ILE A 47 32.37 -12.19 -2.32
N LYS A 48 32.08 -13.45 -1.97
CA LYS A 48 30.70 -13.88 -1.67
C LYS A 48 30.15 -13.16 -0.44
N GLN A 49 30.95 -13.02 0.61
CA GLN A 49 30.57 -12.27 1.80
C GLN A 49 30.25 -10.81 1.45
N SER A 50 31.10 -10.17 0.65
CA SER A 50 30.88 -8.79 0.19
C SER A 50 29.60 -8.64 -0.64
N ILE A 51 29.26 -9.63 -1.47
CA ILE A 51 27.99 -9.67 -2.23
C ILE A 51 26.80 -9.81 -1.30
N ASP A 52 26.90 -10.66 -0.28
CA ASP A 52 25.82 -10.89 0.68
C ASP A 52 25.60 -9.65 1.57
N ASP A 53 26.66 -8.95 1.93
CA ASP A 53 26.60 -7.66 2.64
C ASP A 53 25.95 -6.57 1.77
N LEU A 54 26.31 -6.48 0.49
CA LEU A 54 25.69 -5.55 -0.47
C LEU A 54 24.21 -5.85 -0.71
N LYS A 55 23.83 -7.13 -0.77
CA LYS A 55 22.42 -7.55 -0.84
C LYS A 55 21.68 -7.21 0.45
N GLY A 56 22.34 -7.36 1.60
CA GLY A 56 21.81 -6.98 2.91
C GLY A 56 21.50 -5.50 3.02
N SER A 57 22.43 -4.64 2.59
CA SER A 57 22.24 -3.19 2.52
C SER A 57 21.09 -2.82 1.58
N THR A 58 21.10 -3.36 0.36
CA THR A 58 20.04 -3.11 -0.63
C THR A 58 18.66 -3.55 -0.12
N GLN A 59 18.59 -4.68 0.59
CA GLN A 59 17.34 -5.13 1.21
C GLN A 59 16.88 -4.20 2.35
N GLN A 60 17.82 -3.67 3.13
CA GLN A 60 17.49 -2.73 4.19
C GLN A 60 16.93 -1.43 3.62
N ASP A 61 17.52 -0.92 2.54
CA ASP A 61 17.03 0.27 1.86
C ASP A 61 15.61 0.07 1.32
N VAL A 62 15.33 -1.10 0.73
CA VAL A 62 13.96 -1.46 0.28
C VAL A 62 12.99 -1.58 1.46
N ARG A 63 13.42 -2.09 2.62
CA ARG A 63 12.58 -2.13 3.83
C ARG A 63 12.25 -0.73 4.33
N ASN A 64 13.25 0.13 4.48
CA ASN A 64 13.08 1.52 4.91
C ASN A 64 12.16 2.29 3.95
N LEU A 65 12.34 2.13 2.63
CA LEU A 65 11.48 2.77 1.62
C LEU A 65 10.03 2.25 1.68
N ARG A 66 9.81 0.96 1.96
CA ARG A 66 8.45 0.42 2.13
C ARG A 66 7.76 1.01 3.36
N GLU A 67 8.47 1.17 4.47
CA GLU A 67 7.94 1.78 5.68
C GLU A 67 7.55 3.25 5.43
N GLN A 68 8.43 4.01 4.76
CA GLN A 68 8.13 5.38 4.35
C GLN A 68 6.92 5.46 3.42
N LEU A 69 6.82 4.55 2.44
CA LEU A 69 5.70 4.49 1.51
C LEU A 69 4.39 4.11 2.23
N GLN A 70 4.44 3.20 3.19
CA GLN A 70 3.29 2.83 4.02
C GLN A 70 2.83 4.01 4.88
N ALA A 71 3.76 4.71 5.53
CA ALA A 71 3.47 5.93 6.28
C ALA A 71 2.82 7.00 5.38
N LEU A 72 3.37 7.23 4.18
CA LEU A 72 2.80 8.17 3.21
C LEU A 72 1.40 7.76 2.74
N LYS A 73 1.16 6.47 2.46
CA LYS A 73 -0.19 5.96 2.13
C LYS A 73 -1.18 6.21 3.25
N THR A 74 -0.79 5.92 4.50
CA THR A 74 -1.66 6.16 5.66
C THR A 74 -1.98 7.64 5.85
N LEU A 75 -1.01 8.53 5.58
CA LEU A 75 -1.20 9.97 5.60
C LEU A 75 -2.17 10.41 4.50
N MET A 76 -2.03 9.87 3.28
CA MET A 76 -2.97 10.17 2.19
C MET A 76 -4.39 9.70 2.51
N GLU A 77 -4.55 8.51 3.10
CA GLU A 77 -5.86 8.02 3.55
C GLU A 77 -6.44 8.88 4.68
N GLN A 78 -5.62 9.30 5.64
CA GLN A 78 -6.03 10.24 6.69
C GLN A 78 -6.43 11.59 6.11
N ASN A 79 -5.69 12.09 5.11
CA ASN A 79 -6.02 13.33 4.42
C ASN A 79 -7.32 13.21 3.62
N ALA A 80 -7.52 12.09 2.93
CA ALA A 80 -8.76 11.79 2.22
C ALA A 80 -9.95 11.66 3.18
N ARG A 81 -9.75 11.13 4.40
CA ARG A 81 -10.77 11.13 5.46
C ARG A 81 -11.06 12.53 5.98
N ARG A 82 -10.06 13.39 6.12
CA ARG A 82 -10.23 14.80 6.55
C ARG A 82 -10.87 15.69 5.47
N HIS A 83 -10.66 15.38 4.20
CA HIS A 83 -11.25 16.09 3.04
C HIS A 83 -12.39 15.30 2.39
N HIS A 84 -13.00 14.34 3.10
CA HIS A 84 -14.15 13.63 2.57
C HIS A 84 -15.35 14.57 2.64
N ILE A 85 -15.66 15.22 1.51
CA ILE A 85 -16.91 15.95 1.37
C ILE A 85 -18.04 14.92 1.44
N PRO A 86 -18.86 14.91 2.51
CA PRO A 86 -19.90 13.90 2.70
C PRO A 86 -21.08 14.09 1.74
N VAL A 87 -21.11 15.20 0.98
CA VAL A 87 -22.14 15.50 -0.02
C VAL A 87 -21.71 14.98 -1.39
N PHE A 88 -22.58 14.18 -2.01
CA PHE A 88 -22.38 13.65 -3.35
C PHE A 88 -23.63 13.86 -4.21
N HIS A 89 -23.42 13.91 -5.52
CA HIS A 89 -24.48 14.09 -6.51
C HIS A 89 -25.03 12.74 -6.98
N VAL A 90 -26.34 12.62 -7.12
CA VAL A 90 -27.02 11.43 -7.66
C VAL A 90 -27.90 11.84 -8.83
N HIS A 91 -27.60 11.26 -10.00
CA HIS A 91 -28.39 11.44 -11.20
C HIS A 91 -29.64 10.57 -11.19
N SER A 92 -30.67 10.98 -11.94
CA SER A 92 -31.80 10.09 -12.24
C SER A 92 -31.35 8.79 -12.92
N SER A 93 -31.89 7.66 -12.49
CA SER A 93 -31.70 6.36 -13.14
C SER A 93 -32.26 6.32 -14.56
N GLU A 94 -33.23 7.19 -14.89
CA GLU A 94 -33.85 7.30 -16.20
C GLU A 94 -33.10 8.23 -17.17
N GLY A 95 -31.97 8.80 -16.73
CA GLY A 95 -31.18 9.77 -17.47
C GLY A 95 -31.81 11.17 -17.52
N GLY A 96 -30.96 12.19 -17.40
CA GLY A 96 -31.36 13.59 -17.34
C GLY A 96 -32.10 13.98 -16.06
N TYR A 97 -32.60 15.21 -16.01
CA TYR A 97 -33.28 15.78 -14.84
C TYR A 97 -34.72 15.29 -14.74
N LYS A 98 -34.94 14.18 -14.03
CA LYS A 98 -36.25 13.51 -13.96
C LYS A 98 -36.76 13.22 -12.55
N LEU A 99 -35.97 13.45 -11.50
CA LEU A 99 -36.41 13.17 -10.13
C LEU A 99 -37.28 14.30 -9.59
N SER A 100 -38.49 13.97 -9.17
CA SER A 100 -39.28 14.82 -8.27
C SER A 100 -38.64 14.89 -6.88
N PHE A 101 -39.05 15.85 -6.05
CA PHE A 101 -38.47 16.03 -4.72
C PHE A 101 -38.57 14.77 -3.83
N ASP A 102 -39.68 14.03 -3.91
CA ASP A 102 -39.85 12.80 -3.12
C ASP A 102 -39.03 11.63 -3.69
N GLN A 103 -38.94 11.50 -5.02
CA GLN A 103 -38.04 10.52 -5.66
C GLN A 103 -36.57 10.82 -5.35
N ALA A 104 -36.20 12.11 -5.30
CA ALA A 104 -34.87 12.57 -4.93
C ALA A 104 -34.51 12.16 -3.49
N LYS A 105 -35.41 12.34 -2.52
CA LYS A 105 -35.21 11.84 -1.15
C LYS A 105 -35.02 10.33 -1.12
N GLN A 106 -35.87 9.59 -1.83
CA GLN A 106 -35.79 8.13 -1.88
C GLN A 106 -34.45 7.68 -2.48
N ALA A 107 -34.00 8.32 -3.56
CA ALA A 107 -32.72 8.00 -4.20
C ALA A 107 -31.51 8.16 -3.26
N CYS A 108 -31.56 9.10 -2.31
CA CYS A 108 -30.55 9.21 -1.25
C CYS A 108 -30.69 8.08 -0.22
N ILE A 109 -31.91 7.78 0.22
CA ILE A 109 -32.18 6.72 1.21
C ILE A 109 -31.71 5.36 0.70
N ASP A 110 -31.97 5.05 -0.57
CA ASP A 110 -31.54 3.81 -1.23
C ASP A 110 -30.01 3.63 -1.24
N ARG A 111 -29.26 4.72 -1.02
CA ARG A 111 -27.79 4.75 -0.96
C ARG A 111 -27.26 4.92 0.47
N ASN A 112 -28.08 4.67 1.48
CA ASN A 112 -27.76 4.88 2.90
C ASN A 112 -27.32 6.33 3.19
N ALA A 113 -27.97 7.30 2.54
CA ALA A 113 -27.71 8.72 2.70
C ALA A 113 -29.02 9.48 2.96
N LYS A 114 -28.91 10.74 3.40
CA LYS A 114 -30.06 11.65 3.50
C LYS A 114 -29.93 12.73 2.43
N ILE A 115 -31.03 13.40 2.08
CA ILE A 115 -30.93 14.59 1.22
C ILE A 115 -30.09 15.66 1.93
N ALA A 116 -29.16 16.29 1.21
CA ALA A 116 -28.26 17.27 1.77
C ALA A 116 -29.01 18.54 2.15
N THR A 117 -28.69 19.10 3.31
CA THR A 117 -29.19 20.43 3.70
C THR A 117 -28.46 21.52 2.92
N PRO A 118 -29.08 22.70 2.71
CA PRO A 118 -28.40 23.83 2.08
C PRO A 118 -27.09 24.20 2.77
N ALA A 119 -27.03 24.11 4.10
CA ALA A 119 -25.81 24.36 4.87
C ALA A 119 -24.71 23.33 4.60
N GLN A 120 -25.06 22.04 4.54
CA GLN A 120 -24.10 20.98 4.18
C GLN A 120 -23.63 21.11 2.73
N LEU A 121 -24.52 21.47 1.80
CA LEU A 121 -24.19 21.69 0.40
C LEU A 121 -23.28 22.92 0.22
N GLN A 122 -23.52 23.99 0.97
CA GLN A 122 -22.66 25.18 1.01
C GLN A 122 -21.27 24.84 1.54
N ALA A 123 -21.17 24.14 2.67
CA ALA A 123 -19.88 23.70 3.22
C ALA A 123 -19.13 22.79 2.24
N ALA A 124 -19.83 21.85 1.60
CA ALA A 124 -19.26 21.00 0.55
C ALA A 124 -18.74 21.82 -0.63
N TRP A 125 -19.48 22.83 -1.09
CA TRP A 125 -19.06 23.75 -2.13
C TRP A 125 -17.85 24.58 -1.70
N GLU A 126 -17.76 25.01 -0.44
CA GLU A 126 -16.60 25.70 0.13
C GLU A 126 -15.34 24.81 0.19
N ASP A 127 -15.53 23.52 0.44
CA ASP A 127 -14.46 22.52 0.50
C ASP A 127 -13.98 22.02 -0.87
N GLY A 128 -14.67 22.34 -1.96
CA GLY A 128 -14.23 21.97 -3.31
C GLY A 128 -15.26 21.28 -4.19
N LEU A 129 -16.50 21.08 -3.73
CA LEU A 129 -17.55 20.51 -4.58
C LEU A 129 -17.84 21.43 -5.77
N ASP A 130 -17.59 20.93 -6.98
CA ASP A 130 -17.85 21.61 -8.25
C ASP A 130 -18.62 20.66 -9.18
N VAL A 131 -19.95 20.82 -9.23
CA VAL A 131 -20.84 19.97 -10.02
C VAL A 131 -21.74 20.85 -10.89
N CYS A 132 -21.62 20.69 -12.21
CA CYS A 132 -22.49 21.33 -13.19
C CYS A 132 -23.78 20.52 -13.39
N ALA A 133 -24.55 20.35 -12.31
CA ALA A 133 -25.85 19.70 -12.39
C ALA A 133 -26.86 20.34 -11.43
N PHE A 134 -28.10 20.49 -11.89
CA PHE A 134 -29.19 20.98 -11.07
C PHE A 134 -29.69 19.85 -10.18
N GLY A 135 -29.64 20.05 -8.86
CA GLY A 135 -30.06 19.02 -7.91
C GLY A 135 -30.85 19.57 -6.73
N TRP A 136 -31.77 18.74 -6.22
CA TRP A 136 -32.57 19.00 -5.03
C TRP A 136 -31.72 19.05 -3.76
N ALA A 137 -32.08 19.99 -2.87
CA ALA A 137 -31.64 20.05 -1.48
C ALA A 137 -32.83 19.93 -0.52
N SER A 138 -32.56 19.76 0.77
CA SER A 138 -33.58 19.43 1.78
C SER A 138 -34.68 20.49 1.96
N ASP A 139 -34.44 21.74 1.54
CA ASP A 139 -35.40 22.84 1.62
C ASP A 139 -36.40 22.87 0.46
N GLY A 140 -36.37 21.86 -0.42
CA GLY A 140 -37.24 21.79 -1.58
C GLY A 140 -36.87 22.84 -2.63
N LYS A 141 -35.61 23.26 -2.67
CA LYS A 141 -35.06 24.09 -3.75
C LYS A 141 -33.98 23.33 -4.50
N ILE A 142 -33.67 23.86 -5.67
CA ILE A 142 -32.71 23.28 -6.60
C ILE A 142 -31.49 24.17 -6.66
N TYR A 143 -30.34 23.53 -6.53
CA TYR A 143 -29.05 24.18 -6.43
C TYR A 143 -28.14 23.74 -7.58
N LEU A 144 -27.28 24.67 -8.00
CA LEU A 144 -26.21 24.43 -8.95
C LEU A 144 -24.86 24.85 -8.32
N PRO A 145 -24.15 23.95 -7.62
CA PRO A 145 -22.88 24.22 -6.98
C PRO A 145 -21.73 24.24 -8.00
N THR A 146 -21.59 25.33 -8.76
CA THR A 146 -20.47 25.52 -9.70
C THR A 146 -19.39 26.42 -9.08
N ARG A 147 -18.14 25.96 -9.04
CA ARG A 147 -16.97 26.76 -8.65
C ARG A 147 -16.26 27.41 -9.83
N TYR A 148 -16.24 26.75 -10.98
CA TYR A 148 -15.55 27.26 -12.15
C TYR A 148 -16.56 27.62 -13.25
N PRO A 149 -16.58 28.87 -13.73
CA PRO A 149 -17.49 29.26 -14.80
C PRO A 149 -17.21 28.42 -16.04
N ARG A 150 -18.24 27.74 -16.53
CA ARG A 150 -18.20 26.90 -17.75
C ARG A 150 -19.39 27.24 -18.64
N PRO A 151 -19.24 27.22 -19.97
CA PRO A 151 -20.38 27.37 -20.89
C PRO A 151 -21.47 26.36 -20.53
N GLY A 152 -22.70 26.85 -20.29
CA GLY A 152 -23.85 26.01 -19.92
C GLY A 152 -24.01 25.68 -18.42
N CYS A 153 -23.07 26.08 -17.54
CA CYS A 153 -23.03 25.68 -16.12
C CYS A 153 -23.32 26.82 -15.12
N GLY A 154 -24.07 27.84 -15.54
CA GLY A 154 -24.29 29.05 -14.75
C GLY A 154 -23.09 30.01 -14.83
N GLY A 155 -23.35 31.25 -15.27
CA GLY A 155 -22.33 32.21 -15.70
C GLY A 155 -21.44 32.80 -14.60
N SER A 156 -21.51 32.34 -13.35
CA SER A 156 -20.71 32.86 -12.24
C SER A 156 -20.46 31.80 -11.16
N ARG A 157 -19.31 31.90 -10.47
CA ARG A 157 -18.91 31.08 -9.31
C ARG A 157 -19.86 31.35 -8.12
N ALA A 158 -21.00 30.68 -8.08
CA ALA A 158 -22.00 30.86 -7.05
C ALA A 158 -22.80 29.58 -6.83
N LEU A 159 -23.08 29.27 -5.56
CA LEU A 159 -24.14 28.33 -5.21
C LEU A 159 -25.49 29.00 -5.48
N THR A 160 -25.97 28.91 -6.72
CA THR A 160 -27.24 29.53 -7.11
C THR A 160 -28.40 28.60 -6.78
N SER A 161 -29.33 29.08 -5.94
CA SER A 161 -30.63 28.42 -5.75
C SER A 161 -31.63 28.97 -6.76
N GLY A 162 -32.33 28.08 -7.45
CA GLY A 162 -33.48 28.47 -8.27
C GLY A 162 -33.15 29.37 -9.44
N TYR A 163 -32.27 28.91 -10.33
CA TYR A 163 -32.07 29.54 -11.63
C TYR A 163 -33.44 29.71 -12.31
N LYS A 164 -33.93 30.96 -12.38
CA LYS A 164 -35.30 31.30 -12.76
C LYS A 164 -35.73 30.66 -14.09
N GLY A 165 -34.85 30.67 -15.08
CA GLY A 165 -35.12 30.03 -16.37
C GLY A 165 -35.33 28.52 -16.30
N TRP A 166 -34.67 27.83 -15.36
CA TRP A 166 -34.79 26.37 -15.19
C TRP A 166 -36.04 26.03 -14.39
N ILE A 167 -36.40 26.81 -13.35
CA ILE A 167 -37.64 26.62 -12.59
C ILE A 167 -38.86 26.84 -13.50
N ASP A 168 -38.83 27.89 -14.32
CA ASP A 168 -39.92 28.21 -15.24
C ASP A 168 -40.09 27.13 -16.33
N GLN A 169 -38.99 26.53 -16.81
CA GLN A 169 -39.01 25.44 -17.81
C GLN A 169 -39.35 24.07 -17.22
N ASN A 170 -38.97 23.82 -15.97
CA ASN A 170 -39.22 22.57 -15.26
C ASN A 170 -40.26 22.79 -14.17
N ALA A 171 -41.37 23.46 -14.51
CA ALA A 171 -42.48 23.79 -13.59
C ALA A 171 -43.11 22.58 -12.85
N GLY A 172 -42.65 21.35 -13.13
CA GLY A 172 -42.95 20.13 -12.35
C GLY A 172 -41.84 19.69 -11.38
N GLY A 173 -40.81 20.51 -11.14
CA GLY A 173 -39.70 20.21 -10.23
C GLY A 173 -39.03 18.88 -10.56
N LYS A 174 -38.35 18.76 -11.70
CA LYS A 174 -37.60 17.54 -12.02
C LYS A 174 -36.14 17.86 -12.14
N ALA A 175 -35.33 17.36 -11.21
CA ALA A 175 -33.89 17.61 -11.12
C ALA A 175 -33.15 16.32 -10.76
N ASP A 176 -31.85 16.41 -10.53
CA ASP A 176 -31.10 15.39 -9.83
C ASP A 176 -31.14 15.66 -8.31
N VAL A 177 -30.29 15.03 -7.50
CA VAL A 177 -30.29 15.26 -6.04
C VAL A 177 -28.89 15.30 -5.45
N TYR A 178 -28.71 16.14 -4.43
CA TYR A 178 -27.54 16.14 -3.57
C TYR A 178 -27.83 15.36 -2.30
N CYS A 179 -27.04 14.32 -2.05
CA CYS A 179 -27.16 13.45 -0.89
C CYS A 179 -25.99 13.65 0.07
N PHE A 180 -26.25 13.59 1.36
CA PHE A 180 -25.28 13.63 2.44
C PHE A 180 -25.14 12.23 3.04
N LYS A 181 -23.91 11.70 3.02
CA LYS A 181 -23.55 10.41 3.60
C LYS A 181 -23.59 10.49 5.13
N LEU A 182 -24.26 9.52 5.76
CA LEU A 182 -24.36 9.37 7.21
C LEU A 182 -23.11 8.74 7.82
#